data_AF-A0A9P1CNN2-F1
#
_entry.id   AF-A0A9P1CNN2-F1
#
_cell.length_a   1.000
_cell.length_b   1.000
_cell.length_c   1.000
_cell.angle_alpha   90.00
_cell.angle_beta   90.00
_cell.angle_gamma   90.00
#
_symmetry.space_group_name_H-M   'P 1'
#
loop_
_entity.id
_entity.type
_entity.pdbx_description
1 polymer ?
#
loop_
_entity_poly.entity_id
_entity_poly.type
_entity_poly.pdbx_seq_one_letter_code
_entity_poly.pdbx_strand_id
1 'polypeptide(L)'
;MQTVSHAERQALEAFKSEQAAMAWLAEQSEVAAALDLAESGEEEKAVVQLAEAVQELLFAGEDQRIEPAAKCRRVEAGEDASPAEALPTGAKEAEVAPAARCVCIVLAGMRGSGKTTLCSVLQKVIGGEHIHFDEITKTWPSQRRAFQSSLKKALTKSLSATKSEKRSKGLSGTSPQEVADESEDPFAPKKLSNEGDKLVYVDRTHLLSNQRVDIIAVLQKLRWRQRQCRTLLLEFNHSSDVFGYGADGQLSKRFSQNHITLCAERIEARRSAHPVLRPSAKLQGVLRKEAKAAEPPSPAELRNFDARLSLEVADSPVQQALVVVKELQRLGWLTTVFDSDALSLQVELAWQVYARAQDALRQGTHRTHGTHGTVPDNEKHERREWLAQCRQAAEEKAAAQAAAEAKRVGKAVCWRFDLPEVKQVLLQRGSLPACFDIRADTVVELLKLPADGDMERTAKEQGLEVDALEAMTDALEALQGETFEVRMTKIVISETMACALVALPPVVPHVGKVPHVILGSRQGVPLASVEDLLKQAEAKGSSVTCVDLPGSRPLLGRLIRAS
;
A
#
# COMPACT_ATOMS: atom_id res chain seq x y z
N MET A 1 19.84 28.91 -45.85
CA MET A 1 20.25 27.89 -44.86
C MET A 1 21.62 27.39 -45.28
N GLN A 2 22.67 27.75 -44.55
CA GLN A 2 24.03 27.29 -44.85
C GLN A 2 24.17 25.85 -44.39
N THR A 3 24.48 24.94 -45.32
CA THR A 3 24.75 23.53 -45.03
C THR A 3 26.14 23.42 -44.41
N VAL A 4 26.20 23.02 -43.13
CA VAL A 4 27.45 22.67 -42.43
C VAL A 4 28.17 21.61 -43.25
N SER A 5 29.44 21.88 -43.57
CA SER A 5 30.26 21.02 -44.41
C SER A 5 30.49 19.65 -43.76
N HIS A 6 30.73 18.62 -44.57
CA HIS A 6 31.06 17.28 -44.08
C HIS A 6 32.29 17.29 -43.14
N ALA A 7 33.27 18.15 -43.43
CA ALA A 7 34.47 18.32 -42.60
C ALA A 7 34.13 18.86 -41.19
N GLU A 8 33.22 19.82 -41.08
CA GLU A 8 32.78 20.35 -39.78
C GLU A 8 32.00 19.30 -38.97
N ARG A 9 31.26 18.40 -39.64
CA ARG A 9 30.58 17.27 -38.95
C ARG A 9 31.57 16.26 -38.41
N GLN A 10 32.59 15.88 -39.20
CA GLN A 10 33.63 14.96 -38.75
C GLN A 10 34.47 15.56 -37.60
N ALA A 11 34.80 16.85 -37.67
CA ALA A 11 35.49 17.54 -36.59
C ALA A 11 34.65 17.57 -35.29
N LEU A 12 33.33 17.78 -35.41
CA LEU A 12 32.43 17.76 -34.27
C LEU A 12 32.26 16.37 -33.66
N GLU A 13 32.25 15.32 -34.48
CA GLU A 13 32.19 13.93 -34.01
C GLU A 13 33.49 13.51 -33.32
N ALA A 14 34.65 13.86 -33.89
CA ALA A 14 35.94 13.63 -33.25
C ALA A 14 36.02 14.32 -31.88
N PHE A 15 35.59 15.58 -31.79
CA PHE A 15 35.55 16.33 -30.52
C PHE A 15 34.61 15.70 -29.49
N LYS A 16 33.43 15.22 -29.92
CA LYS A 16 32.50 14.52 -29.02
C LYS A 16 33.07 13.18 -28.54
N SER A 17 33.76 12.45 -29.41
CA SER A 17 34.43 11.21 -29.06
C SER A 17 35.55 11.46 -28.05
N GLU A 18 36.33 12.52 -28.24
CA GLU A 18 37.39 12.94 -27.33
C GLU A 18 36.82 13.35 -25.96
N GLN A 19 35.75 14.14 -25.93
CA GLN A 19 35.06 14.51 -24.68
C GLN A 19 34.49 13.28 -23.95
N ALA A 20 33.93 12.31 -24.68
CA ALA A 20 33.42 11.08 -24.09
C ALA A 20 34.55 10.22 -23.50
N ALA A 21 35.69 10.13 -24.20
CA ALA A 21 36.88 9.42 -23.70
C ALA A 21 37.45 10.08 -22.45
N MET A 22 37.55 11.41 -22.42
CA MET A 22 38.03 12.17 -21.26
C MET A 22 37.07 12.06 -20.07
N ALA A 23 35.75 12.08 -20.31
CA ALA A 23 34.76 11.87 -19.26
C ALA A 23 34.85 10.45 -18.67
N TRP A 24 35.03 9.43 -19.51
CA TRP A 24 35.20 8.05 -19.07
C TRP A 24 36.49 7.83 -18.29
N LEU A 25 37.61 8.43 -18.72
CA LEU A 25 38.88 8.38 -17.99
C LEU A 25 38.75 9.02 -16.61
N ALA A 26 38.09 10.18 -16.51
CA ALA A 26 37.87 10.86 -15.23
C ALA A 26 36.94 10.09 -14.26
N GLU A 27 36.18 9.09 -14.75
CA GLU A 27 35.37 8.20 -13.91
C GLU A 27 36.17 7.03 -13.31
N GLN A 28 37.38 6.75 -13.81
CA GLN A 28 38.26 5.73 -13.22
C GLN A 28 38.82 6.23 -11.89
N SER A 29 38.81 5.37 -10.87
CA SER A 29 39.19 5.74 -9.50
C SER A 29 40.61 6.27 -9.40
N GLU A 30 41.51 5.69 -10.18
CA GLU A 30 42.94 5.94 -10.18
C GLU A 30 43.25 7.27 -10.87
N VAL A 31 42.56 7.56 -11.98
CA VAL A 31 42.63 8.83 -12.70
C VAL A 31 42.02 9.96 -11.88
N ALA A 32 40.89 9.73 -11.21
CA ALA A 32 40.25 10.71 -10.34
C ALA A 32 41.16 11.11 -9.17
N ALA A 33 41.87 10.15 -8.56
CA ALA A 33 42.84 10.43 -7.50
C ALA A 33 44.01 11.31 -7.98
N ALA A 34 44.49 11.08 -9.20
CA ALA A 34 45.52 11.93 -9.81
C ALA A 34 45.02 13.35 -10.10
N LEU A 35 43.77 13.50 -10.55
CA LEU A 35 43.15 14.81 -10.76
C LEU A 35 42.97 15.58 -9.44
N ASP A 36 42.59 14.90 -8.36
CA ASP A 36 42.47 15.51 -7.03
C ASP A 36 43.85 16.04 -6.52
N LEU A 37 44.96 15.32 -6.80
CA LEU A 37 46.32 15.78 -6.49
C LEU A 37 46.74 17.00 -7.32
N ALA A 38 46.33 17.06 -8.58
CA ALA A 38 46.59 18.22 -9.43
C ALA A 38 45.82 19.45 -8.91
N GLU A 39 44.55 19.27 -8.52
CA GLU A 39 43.73 20.35 -7.93
C GLU A 39 44.29 20.85 -6.58
N SER A 40 45.03 20.01 -5.83
CA SER A 40 45.69 20.40 -4.58
C SER A 40 47.08 21.03 -4.78
N GLY A 41 47.53 21.22 -6.02
CA GLY A 41 48.82 21.85 -6.35
C GLY A 41 50.02 20.90 -6.27
N GLU A 42 49.80 19.58 -6.18
CA GLU A 42 50.85 18.56 -6.19
C GLU A 42 51.06 18.01 -7.61
N GLU A 43 51.29 18.89 -8.58
CA GLU A 43 51.30 18.58 -10.02
C GLU A 43 52.27 17.45 -10.40
N GLU A 44 53.49 17.42 -9.84
CA GLU A 44 54.48 16.38 -10.15
C GLU A 44 54.00 14.97 -9.73
N LYS A 45 53.34 14.86 -8.58
CA LYS A 45 52.79 13.57 -8.10
C LYS A 45 51.55 13.17 -8.89
N ALA A 46 50.71 14.15 -9.23
CA ALA A 46 49.54 13.94 -10.06
C ALA A 46 49.92 13.39 -11.44
N VAL A 47 50.98 13.91 -12.07
CA VAL A 47 51.46 13.43 -13.37
C VAL A 47 51.96 11.99 -13.29
N VAL A 48 52.73 11.63 -12.26
CA VAL A 48 53.22 10.25 -12.07
C VAL A 48 52.04 9.29 -11.85
N GLN A 49 51.10 9.64 -10.98
CA GLN A 49 49.95 8.79 -10.67
C GLN A 49 48.98 8.67 -11.85
N LEU A 50 48.81 9.74 -12.64
CA LEU A 50 48.02 9.70 -13.87
C LEU A 50 48.67 8.79 -14.92
N ALA A 51 49.99 8.86 -15.08
CA ALA A 51 50.72 8.02 -16.02
C ALA A 51 50.62 6.53 -15.66
N GLU A 52 50.76 6.17 -14.38
CA GLU A 52 50.57 4.79 -13.89
C GLU A 52 49.15 4.29 -14.13
N ALA A 53 48.13 5.09 -13.79
CA ALA A 53 46.72 4.74 -14.00
C ALA A 53 46.38 4.51 -15.47
N VAL A 54 46.87 5.37 -16.37
CA VAL A 54 46.67 5.21 -17.82
C VAL A 54 47.41 3.99 -18.34
N GLN A 55 48.60 3.71 -17.83
CA GLN A 55 49.38 2.54 -18.21
C GLN A 55 48.67 1.25 -17.82
N GLU A 56 48.16 1.13 -16.59
CA GLU A 56 47.37 -0.02 -16.14
C GLU A 56 46.10 -0.24 -16.99
N LEU A 57 45.39 0.84 -17.33
CA LEU A 57 44.19 0.75 -18.18
C LEU A 57 44.49 0.29 -19.61
N LEU A 58 45.66 0.65 -20.15
CA LEU A 58 46.10 0.21 -21.47
C LEU A 58 46.51 -1.27 -21.47
N PHE A 59 47.11 -1.78 -20.38
CA PHE A 59 47.55 -3.17 -20.27
C PHE A 59 46.49 -4.15 -19.76
N ALA A 60 45.48 -3.68 -19.01
CA ALA A 60 44.36 -4.51 -18.55
C ALA A 60 43.46 -5.04 -19.69
N GLY A 61 43.60 -4.50 -20.90
CA GLY A 61 42.81 -4.86 -22.08
C GLY A 61 43.30 -6.08 -22.88
N GLU A 62 44.53 -6.56 -22.67
CA GLU A 62 45.09 -7.65 -23.50
C GLU A 62 44.70 -9.06 -23.01
N ASP A 63 44.40 -9.25 -21.72
CA ASP A 63 44.08 -10.57 -21.15
C ASP A 63 42.57 -10.93 -21.17
N GLN A 64 41.70 -10.06 -21.70
CA GLN A 64 40.24 -10.28 -21.77
C GLN A 64 39.71 -10.44 -23.20
N ARG A 65 40.38 -11.22 -24.06
CA ARG A 65 39.76 -11.75 -25.29
C ARG A 65 38.74 -12.85 -24.93
N ILE A 66 37.48 -12.43 -24.82
CA ILE A 66 36.29 -13.25 -24.60
C ILE A 66 36.13 -14.32 -25.71
N GLU A 67 36.05 -15.59 -25.33
CA GLU A 67 35.62 -16.69 -26.21
C GLU A 67 34.16 -16.51 -26.69
N PRO A 68 33.82 -16.82 -27.95
CA PRO A 68 32.47 -16.67 -28.45
C PRO A 68 31.58 -17.84 -27.98
N ALA A 69 30.61 -17.52 -27.12
CA ALA A 69 29.60 -18.46 -26.65
C ALA A 69 28.68 -18.94 -27.79
N ALA A 70 28.31 -20.21 -27.67
CA ALA A 70 27.61 -21.02 -28.65
C ALA A 70 26.23 -20.50 -29.13
N LYS A 71 26.04 -20.68 -30.44
CA LYS A 71 24.79 -20.76 -31.23
C LYS A 71 23.47 -20.80 -30.45
N CYS A 72 22.72 -19.70 -30.50
CA CYS A 72 21.28 -19.70 -30.28
C CYS A 72 20.55 -19.91 -31.61
N ARG A 73 19.52 -20.75 -31.59
CA ARG A 73 18.80 -21.32 -32.74
C ARG A 73 17.93 -20.23 -33.41
N ARG A 74 18.12 -20.10 -34.72
CA ARG A 74 17.31 -19.28 -35.65
C ARG A 74 15.91 -19.89 -35.76
N VAL A 75 14.88 -19.14 -35.37
CA VAL A 75 13.48 -19.37 -35.78
C VAL A 75 13.14 -18.26 -36.76
N GLU A 76 12.73 -18.68 -37.96
CA GLU A 76 12.45 -17.80 -39.08
C GLU A 76 11.12 -17.05 -38.93
N ALA A 77 11.07 -15.94 -39.65
CA ALA A 77 10.06 -14.90 -39.61
C ALA A 77 8.71 -15.33 -40.18
N GLY A 78 7.64 -14.90 -39.51
CA GLY A 78 6.33 -14.66 -40.13
C GLY A 78 6.03 -13.16 -40.00
N GLU A 79 5.85 -12.51 -41.14
CA GLU A 79 5.48 -11.09 -41.29
C GLU A 79 4.02 -10.85 -40.87
N ASP A 80 3.74 -9.56 -40.60
CA ASP A 80 2.42 -8.91 -40.46
C ASP A 80 1.61 -9.14 -39.18
N ALA A 81 1.85 -8.28 -38.18
CA ALA A 81 0.83 -7.39 -37.59
C ALA A 81 1.39 -6.55 -36.41
N SER A 82 1.05 -5.26 -36.42
CA SER A 82 1.33 -4.21 -35.43
C SER A 82 1.29 -4.62 -33.94
N PRO A 83 2.25 -4.23 -33.08
CA PRO A 83 2.11 -4.39 -31.64
C PRO A 83 1.78 -3.07 -30.95
N ALA A 84 0.57 -2.98 -30.41
CA ALA A 84 0.38 -2.29 -29.13
C ALA A 84 0.92 -3.23 -28.06
N GLU A 85 2.06 -2.88 -27.45
CA GLU A 85 2.67 -3.64 -26.35
C GLU A 85 1.73 -3.68 -25.14
N ALA A 86 0.95 -4.75 -25.04
CA ALA A 86 0.37 -5.18 -23.78
C ALA A 86 1.50 -5.79 -22.93
N LEU A 87 1.78 -5.18 -21.77
CA LEU A 87 2.62 -5.78 -20.73
C LEU A 87 2.05 -7.16 -20.34
N PRO A 88 2.89 -8.15 -20.00
CA PRO A 88 2.44 -9.48 -19.64
C PRO A 88 1.68 -9.45 -18.31
N THR A 89 0.35 -9.48 -18.36
CA THR A 89 -0.54 -9.70 -17.21
C THR A 89 -0.65 -11.19 -16.87
N GLY A 90 0.50 -11.86 -16.72
CA GLY A 90 0.55 -13.21 -16.16
C GLY A 90 0.48 -13.13 -14.65
N ALA A 91 -0.72 -13.25 -14.08
CA ALA A 91 -0.96 -13.37 -12.64
C ALA A 91 -0.45 -14.73 -12.12
N LYS A 92 0.87 -14.89 -12.03
CA LYS A 92 1.46 -15.83 -11.07
C LYS A 92 1.28 -15.20 -9.70
N GLU A 93 0.74 -15.96 -8.75
CA GLU A 93 0.75 -15.61 -7.33
C GLU A 93 2.17 -15.15 -6.95
N ALA A 94 2.30 -13.86 -6.73
CA ALA A 94 3.60 -13.24 -6.47
C ALA A 94 4.04 -13.70 -5.08
N GLU A 95 5.07 -14.53 -5.03
CA GLU A 95 5.81 -14.84 -3.81
C GLU A 95 6.06 -13.51 -3.07
N VAL A 96 5.52 -13.40 -1.85
CA VAL A 96 5.48 -12.15 -1.09
C VAL A 96 6.92 -11.70 -0.86
N ALA A 97 7.35 -10.70 -1.62
CA ALA A 97 8.71 -10.19 -1.52
C ALA A 97 8.97 -9.66 -0.09
N PRO A 98 10.16 -9.89 0.47
CA PRO A 98 10.47 -9.41 1.81
C PRO A 98 10.37 -7.88 1.89
N ALA A 99 9.85 -7.39 3.01
CA ALA A 99 9.64 -5.96 3.26
C ALA A 99 10.93 -5.15 3.00
N ALA A 100 10.76 -4.01 2.34
CA ALA A 100 11.87 -3.13 2.00
C ALA A 100 12.48 -2.53 3.27
N ARG A 101 13.81 -2.58 3.39
CA ARG A 101 14.51 -1.98 4.54
C ARG A 101 14.44 -0.45 4.56
N CYS A 102 14.54 0.15 3.37
CA CYS A 102 14.36 1.57 3.10
C CYS A 102 13.80 1.73 1.68
N VAL A 103 13.07 2.81 1.41
CA VAL A 103 12.52 3.12 0.08
C VAL A 103 12.95 4.52 -0.34
N CYS A 104 13.53 4.63 -1.53
CA CYS A 104 13.84 5.91 -2.17
C CYS A 104 12.79 6.20 -3.25
N ILE A 105 12.03 7.27 -3.08
CA ILE A 105 10.99 7.69 -4.03
C ILE A 105 11.52 8.86 -4.84
N VAL A 106 11.73 8.64 -6.13
CA VAL A 106 12.24 9.62 -7.09
C VAL A 106 11.09 10.19 -7.87
N LEU A 107 10.83 11.50 -7.74
CA LEU A 107 9.71 12.15 -8.41
C LEU A 107 10.15 12.75 -9.74
N ALA A 108 9.48 12.42 -10.84
CA ALA A 108 9.75 12.97 -12.17
C ALA A 108 8.51 13.69 -12.72
N GLY A 109 8.67 14.97 -13.05
CA GLY A 109 7.57 15.78 -13.57
C GLY A 109 7.93 17.26 -13.72
N MET A 110 7.17 17.97 -14.54
CA MET A 110 7.36 19.40 -14.80
C MET A 110 7.18 20.26 -13.54
N ARG A 111 7.75 21.47 -13.53
CA ARG A 111 7.41 22.44 -12.47
C ARG A 111 5.91 22.74 -12.52
N GLY A 112 5.26 22.81 -11.36
CA GLY A 112 3.81 22.95 -11.26
C GLY A 112 3.01 21.64 -11.22
N SER A 113 3.65 20.48 -11.44
CA SER A 113 2.94 19.19 -11.49
C SER A 113 2.43 18.67 -10.13
N GLY A 114 2.81 19.31 -9.01
CA GLY A 114 2.36 18.92 -7.67
C GLY A 114 3.37 18.11 -6.83
N LYS A 115 4.58 17.84 -7.34
CA LYS A 115 5.64 17.07 -6.64
C LYS A 115 5.86 17.46 -5.18
N THR A 116 6.24 18.70 -4.91
CA THR A 116 6.53 19.19 -3.55
C THR A 116 5.32 19.10 -2.63
N THR A 117 4.13 19.32 -3.18
CA THR A 117 2.87 19.16 -2.46
C THR A 117 2.66 17.70 -2.06
N LEU A 118 2.82 16.78 -3.00
CA LEU A 118 2.71 15.34 -2.76
C LEU A 118 3.73 14.88 -1.70
N CYS A 119 5.02 15.25 -1.84
CA CYS A 119 6.05 14.93 -0.85
C CYS A 119 5.69 15.44 0.56
N SER A 120 5.17 16.67 0.65
CA SER A 120 4.81 17.27 1.94
C SER A 120 3.64 16.53 2.59
N VAL A 121 2.65 16.12 1.80
CA VAL A 121 1.52 15.32 2.28
C VAL A 121 1.99 13.93 2.71
N LEU A 122 2.74 13.22 1.86
CA LEU A 122 3.26 11.88 2.19
C LEU A 122 4.17 11.92 3.41
N GLN A 123 5.06 12.91 3.54
CA GLN A 123 5.91 13.07 4.72
C GLN A 123 5.10 13.23 6.00
N LYS A 124 3.93 13.88 5.94
CA LYS A 124 3.05 14.04 7.12
C LYS A 124 2.28 12.78 7.46
N VAL A 125 1.89 11.99 6.46
CA VAL A 125 1.07 10.79 6.65
C VAL A 125 1.95 9.59 7.03
N ILE A 126 2.96 9.30 6.22
CA ILE A 126 3.79 8.08 6.35
C ILE A 126 5.25 8.38 6.76
N GLY A 127 5.57 9.64 7.10
CA GLY A 127 6.91 10.02 7.53
C GLY A 127 7.94 10.06 6.39
N GLY A 128 9.22 10.15 6.75
CA GLY A 128 10.36 10.12 5.82
C GLY A 128 11.13 11.43 5.69
N GLU A 129 12.26 11.36 4.98
CA GLU A 129 13.16 12.48 4.71
C GLU A 129 12.87 13.07 3.34
N HIS A 130 12.45 14.33 3.29
CA HIS A 130 12.16 15.06 2.05
C HIS A 130 13.37 15.91 1.64
N ILE A 131 13.90 15.62 0.45
CA ILE A 131 15.02 16.35 -0.14
C ILE A 131 14.47 17.28 -1.21
N HIS A 132 14.42 18.57 -0.91
CA HIS A 132 13.92 19.60 -1.83
C HIS A 132 15.07 20.22 -2.63
N PHE A 133 15.14 19.96 -3.95
CA PHE A 133 16.23 20.46 -4.80
C PHE A 133 16.31 22.00 -4.81
N ASP A 134 15.18 22.67 -4.97
CA ASP A 134 15.14 24.13 -5.05
C ASP A 134 15.69 24.83 -3.79
N GLU A 135 15.52 24.25 -2.61
CA GLU A 135 16.09 24.77 -1.36
C GLU A 135 17.61 24.65 -1.34
N ILE A 136 18.14 23.50 -1.80
CA ILE A 136 19.58 23.23 -1.88
C ILE A 136 20.26 24.17 -2.88
N THR A 137 19.61 24.45 -4.02
CA THR A 137 20.20 25.30 -5.07
C THR A 137 20.37 26.76 -4.68
N LYS A 138 19.65 27.25 -3.65
CA LYS A 138 19.75 28.64 -3.20
C LYS A 138 21.04 28.93 -2.42
N THR A 139 21.67 27.92 -1.85
CA THR A 139 22.79 28.08 -0.90
C THR A 139 24.16 27.79 -1.49
N TRP A 140 24.25 27.09 -2.63
CA TRP A 140 25.53 26.53 -3.10
C TRP A 140 25.87 26.88 -4.55
N PRO A 141 27.14 27.23 -4.86
CA PRO A 141 27.59 27.51 -6.23
C PRO A 141 27.49 26.30 -7.18
N SER A 142 27.82 25.10 -6.67
CA SER A 142 27.75 23.84 -7.44
C SER A 142 26.49 23.05 -7.07
N GLN A 143 25.39 23.37 -7.75
CA GLN A 143 24.06 22.78 -7.49
C GLN A 143 24.06 21.24 -7.58
N ARG A 144 24.78 20.67 -8.55
CA ARG A 144 24.85 19.22 -8.77
C ARG A 144 25.57 18.50 -7.61
N ARG A 145 26.78 18.96 -7.23
CA ARG A 145 27.55 18.37 -6.13
C ARG A 145 26.83 18.52 -4.79
N ALA A 146 26.24 19.69 -4.53
CA ALA A 146 25.47 19.94 -3.31
C ALA A 146 24.26 19.00 -3.20
N PHE A 147 23.50 18.82 -4.29
CA PHE A 147 22.37 17.89 -4.33
C PHE A 147 22.82 16.43 -4.13
N GLN A 148 23.86 15.97 -4.83
CA GLN A 148 24.38 14.61 -4.67
C GLN A 148 24.86 14.35 -3.22
N SER A 149 25.52 15.33 -2.61
CA SER A 149 25.97 15.25 -1.22
C SER A 149 24.78 15.16 -0.25
N SER A 150 23.77 16.02 -0.42
CA SER A 150 22.55 15.98 0.38
C SER A 150 21.80 14.64 0.25
N LEU A 151 21.68 14.13 -0.98
CA LEU A 151 21.07 12.84 -1.26
C LEU A 151 21.84 11.70 -0.61
N LYS A 152 23.16 11.66 -0.78
CA LYS A 152 24.03 10.65 -0.15
C LYS A 152 23.89 10.67 1.38
N LYS A 153 23.82 11.86 1.98
CA LYS A 153 23.66 12.04 3.43
C LYS A 153 22.32 11.47 3.92
N ALA A 154 21.20 11.84 3.28
CA ALA A 154 19.87 11.36 3.63
C ALA A 154 19.72 9.83 3.50
N LEU A 155 20.23 9.26 2.39
CA LEU A 155 20.21 7.81 2.17
C LEU A 155 21.09 7.07 3.19
N THR A 156 22.28 7.60 3.50
CA THR A 156 23.17 7.01 4.51
C THR A 156 22.54 7.05 5.91
N LYS A 157 21.89 8.15 6.27
CA LYS A 157 21.15 8.31 7.52
C LYS A 157 20.00 7.30 7.64
N SER A 158 19.24 7.10 6.57
CA SER A 158 18.18 6.09 6.52
C SER A 158 18.73 4.67 6.70
N LEU A 159 19.89 4.37 6.10
CA LEU A 159 20.58 3.08 6.23
C LEU A 159 21.20 2.84 7.62
N SER A 160 21.61 3.89 8.34
CA SER A 160 22.18 3.73 9.68
C SER A 160 21.10 3.52 10.74
N ALA A 161 19.95 4.18 10.59
CA ALA A 161 18.78 4.02 11.47
C ALA A 161 18.23 2.59 11.54
N THR A 162 18.58 1.72 10.59
CA THR A 162 18.18 0.29 10.57
C THR A 162 19.17 -0.63 11.26
N LYS A 163 20.43 -0.19 11.48
CA LYS A 163 21.43 -1.01 12.18
C LYS A 163 21.26 -0.93 13.71
N SER A 164 20.89 0.24 14.23
CA SER A 164 20.67 0.46 15.66
C SER A 164 19.55 -0.42 16.21
N GLU A 165 18.50 -0.62 15.42
CA GLU A 165 17.29 -1.36 15.81
C GLU A 165 17.53 -2.86 16.02
N LYS A 166 18.41 -3.48 15.21
CA LYS A 166 18.80 -4.89 15.40
C LYS A 166 19.68 -5.08 16.63
N ARG A 167 20.43 -4.05 17.06
CA ARG A 167 21.30 -4.14 18.25
C ARG A 167 20.52 -4.00 19.55
N SER A 168 19.50 -3.14 19.60
CA SER A 168 18.67 -2.99 20.81
C SER A 168 17.83 -4.24 21.10
N LYS A 169 17.28 -4.90 20.08
CA LYS A 169 16.50 -6.14 20.25
C LYS A 169 17.35 -7.37 20.64
N GLY A 170 18.67 -7.32 20.49
CA GLY A 170 19.56 -8.46 20.78
C GLY A 170 20.21 -8.46 22.18
N LEU A 171 20.11 -7.37 22.95
CA LEU A 171 20.80 -7.20 24.23
C LEU A 171 19.88 -7.12 25.45
N SER A 172 18.56 -7.03 25.28
CA SER A 172 17.58 -7.05 26.38
C SER A 172 17.11 -8.49 26.68
N GLY A 173 18.02 -9.29 27.24
CA GLY A 173 17.69 -10.58 27.88
C GLY A 173 17.32 -10.44 29.37
N THR A 174 17.18 -9.21 29.88
CA THR A 174 16.78 -8.93 31.26
C THR A 174 15.36 -8.39 31.30
N SER A 175 14.53 -9.06 32.10
CA SER A 175 13.12 -8.77 32.37
C SER A 175 12.90 -7.28 32.65
N PRO A 176 11.97 -6.60 31.96
CA PRO A 176 11.62 -5.22 32.31
C PRO A 176 10.82 -5.24 33.60
N GLN A 177 11.41 -4.68 34.66
CA GLN A 177 10.67 -4.31 35.86
C GLN A 177 9.87 -3.05 35.50
N GLU A 178 8.55 -3.19 35.38
CA GLU A 178 7.61 -2.11 35.11
C GLU A 178 7.73 -1.02 36.18
N VAL A 179 8.32 0.11 35.82
CA VAL A 179 8.21 1.34 36.60
C VAL A 179 7.09 2.15 35.93
N ALA A 180 5.92 2.16 36.57
CA ALA A 180 4.78 2.95 36.16
C ALA A 180 5.10 4.44 36.33
N ASP A 181 5.38 5.13 35.23
CA ASP A 181 5.43 6.59 35.15
C ASP A 181 4.06 7.07 34.61
N GLU A 182 3.18 7.49 35.51
CA GLU A 182 1.76 7.82 35.25
C GLU A 182 1.53 9.24 34.70
N SER A 183 2.47 9.82 33.96
CA SER A 183 2.36 11.21 33.47
C SER A 183 2.12 11.40 31.96
N GLU A 184 1.77 10.34 31.24
CA GLU A 184 1.45 10.44 29.81
C GLU A 184 -0.04 10.76 29.56
N ASP A 185 -0.27 11.91 28.93
CA ASP A 185 -1.56 12.36 28.40
C ASP A 185 -2.19 11.27 27.50
N PRO A 186 -3.33 10.64 27.90
CA PRO A 186 -3.90 9.47 27.23
C PRO A 186 -4.43 9.77 25.81
N PHE A 187 -4.44 11.04 25.40
CA PHE A 187 -4.95 11.48 24.10
C PHE A 187 -3.89 12.10 23.18
N ALA A 188 -2.62 12.17 23.59
CA ALA A 188 -1.56 12.45 22.64
C ALA A 188 -1.49 11.26 21.67
N PRO A 189 -1.58 11.46 20.33
CA PRO A 189 -1.37 10.36 19.41
C PRO A 189 -0.03 9.76 19.79
N LYS A 190 -0.01 8.46 20.16
CA LYS A 190 1.23 7.70 20.26
C LYS A 190 2.00 8.11 19.02
N LYS A 191 3.07 8.89 19.17
CA LYS A 191 4.00 9.12 18.07
C LYS A 191 4.28 7.70 17.64
N LEU A 192 3.73 7.27 16.49
CA LEU A 192 4.13 6.05 15.83
C LEU A 192 5.64 6.09 15.98
N SER A 193 6.16 5.19 16.82
CA SER A 193 7.54 5.26 17.27
C SER A 193 8.37 5.45 16.01
N ASN A 194 9.45 6.23 16.09
CA ASN A 194 10.33 6.53 14.94
C ASN A 194 10.91 5.28 14.22
N GLU A 195 10.43 4.08 14.54
CA GLU A 195 10.44 2.85 13.75
C GLU A 195 9.66 2.94 12.43
N GLY A 196 9.03 4.08 12.11
CA GLY A 196 8.37 4.32 10.84
C GLY A 196 9.21 3.94 9.62
N ASP A 197 8.51 3.48 8.58
CA ASP A 197 9.10 3.07 7.31
C ASP A 197 10.10 4.14 6.79
N LYS A 198 11.31 3.70 6.45
CA LYS A 198 12.43 4.61 6.15
C LYS A 198 12.36 5.07 4.70
N LEU A 199 11.56 6.11 4.49
CA LEU A 199 11.29 6.71 3.20
C LEU A 199 12.20 7.92 2.95
N VAL A 200 12.71 8.04 1.74
CA VAL A 200 13.43 9.22 1.24
C VAL A 200 12.74 9.73 -0.02
N TYR A 201 12.25 10.97 0.00
CA TYR A 201 11.62 11.62 -1.14
C TYR A 201 12.60 12.54 -1.86
N VAL A 202 12.86 12.27 -3.13
CA VAL A 202 13.75 13.08 -3.95
C VAL A 202 12.91 14.00 -4.84
N ASP A 203 12.71 15.23 -4.36
CA ASP A 203 11.87 16.24 -5.02
C ASP A 203 12.71 17.14 -5.93
N ARG A 204 12.79 16.72 -7.20
CA ARG A 204 13.38 17.45 -8.32
C ARG A 204 12.56 17.13 -9.58
N THR A 205 12.83 17.80 -10.69
CA THR A 205 12.06 17.61 -11.94
C THR A 205 12.33 16.28 -12.65
N HIS A 206 13.57 15.79 -12.61
CA HIS A 206 14.01 14.52 -13.23
C HIS A 206 13.51 14.27 -14.66
N LEU A 207 13.42 15.35 -15.46
CA LEU A 207 12.95 15.30 -16.84
C LEU A 207 14.03 14.83 -17.82
N LEU A 208 15.30 14.94 -17.47
CA LEU A 208 16.43 14.58 -18.33
C LEU A 208 17.10 13.29 -17.84
N SER A 209 17.65 12.51 -18.75
CA SER A 209 18.39 11.27 -18.46
C SER A 209 19.55 11.52 -17.50
N ASN A 210 20.37 12.54 -17.77
CA ASN A 210 21.51 12.88 -16.90
C ASN A 210 21.11 13.16 -15.43
N GLN A 211 19.91 13.72 -15.20
CA GLN A 211 19.41 13.99 -13.85
C GLN A 211 19.02 12.72 -13.10
N ARG A 212 18.57 11.68 -13.81
CA ARG A 212 18.21 10.38 -13.24
C ARG A 212 19.45 9.51 -13.05
N VAL A 213 20.36 9.52 -14.01
CA VAL A 213 21.69 8.86 -13.92
C VAL A 213 22.45 9.33 -12.67
N ASP A 214 22.39 10.63 -12.34
CA ASP A 214 22.99 11.16 -11.10
C ASP A 214 22.48 10.46 -9.83
N ILE A 215 21.19 10.17 -9.74
CA ILE A 215 20.61 9.45 -8.58
C ILE A 215 21.02 7.99 -8.61
N ILE A 216 20.92 7.36 -9.78
CA ILE A 216 21.30 5.95 -9.97
C ILE A 216 22.75 5.73 -9.52
N ALA A 217 23.67 6.62 -9.93
CA ALA A 217 25.07 6.57 -9.53
C ALA A 217 25.24 6.65 -8.00
N VAL A 218 24.48 7.53 -7.32
CA VAL A 218 24.51 7.62 -5.84
C VAL A 218 23.98 6.33 -5.19
N LEU A 219 22.86 5.78 -5.69
CA LEU A 219 22.27 4.54 -5.17
C LEU A 219 23.21 3.33 -5.37
N GLN A 220 23.87 3.24 -6.53
CA GLN A 220 24.86 2.21 -6.84
C GLN A 220 26.08 2.31 -5.93
N LYS A 221 26.63 3.52 -5.72
CA LYS A 221 27.74 3.76 -4.78
C LYS A 221 27.40 3.33 -3.34
N LEU A 222 26.14 3.48 -2.93
CA LEU A 222 25.68 3.04 -1.61
C LEU A 222 25.30 1.55 -1.54
N ARG A 223 25.43 0.81 -2.65
CA ARG A 223 25.00 -0.58 -2.80
C ARG A 223 23.54 -0.75 -2.35
N TRP A 224 22.67 0.20 -2.71
CA TRP A 224 21.31 0.34 -2.19
C TRP A 224 20.50 -0.97 -2.26
N ARG A 225 20.45 -1.59 -3.44
CA ARG A 225 19.72 -2.85 -3.68
C ARG A 225 20.32 -4.05 -2.93
N GLN A 226 21.65 -4.15 -2.88
CA GLN A 226 22.32 -5.22 -2.11
C GLN A 226 22.01 -5.15 -0.62
N ARG A 227 21.55 -3.99 -0.12
CA ARG A 227 21.11 -3.78 1.26
C ARG A 227 19.59 -3.95 1.44
N GLN A 228 18.91 -4.62 0.52
CA GLN A 228 17.46 -4.86 0.54
C GLN A 228 16.63 -3.57 0.57
N CYS A 229 17.15 -2.49 -0.02
CA CYS A 229 16.43 -1.23 -0.15
C CYS A 229 15.83 -1.12 -1.56
N ARG A 230 14.70 -0.43 -1.68
CA ARG A 230 13.91 -0.32 -2.92
C ARG A 230 13.90 1.09 -3.46
N THR A 231 13.68 1.23 -4.77
CA THR A 231 13.58 2.52 -5.44
C THR A 231 12.29 2.58 -6.26
N LEU A 232 11.45 3.59 -5.99
CA LEU A 232 10.25 3.90 -6.77
C LEU A 232 10.54 5.08 -7.70
N LEU A 233 10.28 4.91 -9.00
CA LEU A 233 10.16 6.05 -9.91
C LEU A 233 8.69 6.48 -9.98
N LEU A 234 8.40 7.70 -9.56
CA LEU A 234 7.05 8.27 -9.56
C LEU A 234 6.98 9.36 -10.64
N GLU A 235 6.23 9.12 -11.70
CA GLU A 235 6.08 10.04 -12.83
C GLU A 235 4.75 10.76 -12.82
N PHE A 236 4.77 12.08 -12.98
CA PHE A 236 3.58 12.89 -13.20
C PHE A 236 3.32 13.01 -14.70
N ASN A 237 2.21 12.43 -15.15
CA ASN A 237 1.79 12.40 -16.55
C ASN A 237 0.38 12.97 -16.65
N HIS A 238 0.00 13.46 -17.82
CA HIS A 238 -1.38 13.84 -18.12
C HIS A 238 -1.98 12.83 -19.09
N SER A 239 -3.28 12.55 -18.98
CA SER A 239 -4.00 11.64 -19.88
C SER A 239 -3.89 12.00 -21.37
N SER A 240 -3.71 13.28 -21.68
CA SER A 240 -3.46 13.77 -23.04
C SER A 240 -1.99 13.74 -23.48
N ASP A 241 -1.07 13.36 -22.61
CA ASP A 241 0.35 13.22 -22.98
C ASP A 241 0.50 12.00 -23.88
N VAL A 242 1.13 12.19 -25.03
CA VAL A 242 1.38 11.11 -25.96
C VAL A 242 2.76 10.54 -25.65
N PHE A 243 2.76 9.30 -25.17
CA PHE A 243 3.95 8.51 -24.96
C PHE A 243 4.12 7.55 -26.13
N GLY A 244 5.19 7.73 -26.89
CA GLY A 244 5.48 6.83 -27.98
C GLY A 244 6.72 7.23 -28.76
N TYR A 245 7.13 6.30 -29.62
CA TYR A 245 8.02 6.61 -30.72
C TYR A 245 7.21 7.41 -31.73
N GLY A 246 7.72 8.57 -32.14
CA GLY A 246 7.17 9.24 -33.31
C GLY A 246 7.30 8.34 -34.54
N ALA A 247 6.61 8.69 -35.63
CA ALA A 247 6.76 7.99 -36.92
C ALA A 247 8.21 7.98 -37.44
N ASP A 248 9.07 8.84 -36.89
CA ASP A 248 10.52 8.94 -37.12
C ASP A 248 11.34 7.98 -36.26
N GLY A 249 10.70 7.14 -35.43
CA GLY A 249 11.38 6.26 -34.48
C GLY A 249 12.07 7.00 -33.33
N GLN A 250 11.85 8.31 -33.18
CA GLN A 250 12.42 9.06 -32.05
C GLN A 250 11.51 8.95 -30.83
N LEU A 251 12.09 8.55 -29.69
CA LEU A 251 11.47 8.64 -28.37
C LEU A 251 11.22 10.11 -28.04
N SER A 252 10.00 10.61 -28.25
CA SER A 252 9.61 11.91 -27.74
C SER A 252 8.46 11.75 -26.75
N LYS A 253 8.77 11.81 -25.45
CA LYS A 253 7.75 12.05 -24.42
C LYS A 253 7.29 13.49 -24.61
N ARG A 254 6.16 13.69 -25.28
CA ARG A 254 5.60 15.03 -25.49
C ARG A 254 4.57 15.28 -24.41
N PHE A 255 4.98 16.06 -23.41
CA PHE A 255 3.99 16.69 -22.53
C PHE A 255 3.04 17.53 -23.39
N SER A 256 1.76 17.25 -23.26
CA SER A 256 0.68 17.89 -23.98
C SER A 256 0.56 19.37 -23.61
N GLN A 257 -0.06 20.15 -24.50
CA GLN A 257 -0.37 21.55 -24.18
C GLN A 257 -1.31 21.65 -22.96
N ASN A 258 -2.16 20.65 -22.71
CA ASN A 258 -3.02 20.57 -21.53
C ASN A 258 -2.19 20.44 -20.24
N HIS A 259 -1.20 19.54 -20.21
CA HIS A 259 -0.27 19.41 -19.09
C HIS A 259 0.45 20.74 -18.81
N ILE A 260 1.01 21.36 -19.86
CA ILE A 260 1.75 22.63 -19.74
C ILE A 260 0.85 23.72 -19.17
N THR A 261 -0.38 23.82 -19.66
CA THR A 261 -1.36 24.83 -19.26
C THR A 261 -1.76 24.63 -17.79
N LEU A 262 -2.10 23.41 -17.39
CA LEU A 262 -2.42 23.08 -16.00
C LEU A 262 -1.28 23.40 -15.04
N CYS A 263 -0.04 23.05 -15.41
CA CYS A 263 1.15 23.38 -14.61
C CYS A 263 1.35 24.91 -14.51
N ALA A 264 1.14 25.65 -15.59
CA ALA A 264 1.23 27.11 -15.58
C ALA A 264 0.16 27.73 -14.66
N GLU A 265 -1.10 27.32 -14.80
CA GLU A 265 -2.23 27.78 -13.97
C GLU A 265 -1.98 27.51 -12.49
N ARG A 266 -1.46 26.33 -12.14
CA ARG A 266 -1.10 25.98 -10.76
C ARG A 266 0.02 26.87 -10.20
N ILE A 267 1.01 27.22 -11.01
CA ILE A 267 2.09 28.14 -10.59
C ILE A 267 1.55 29.56 -10.45
N GLU A 268 0.72 30.02 -11.38
CA GLU A 268 0.08 31.34 -11.34
C GLU A 268 -0.83 31.50 -10.12
N ALA A 269 -1.66 30.49 -9.83
CA ALA A 269 -2.51 30.45 -8.65
C ALA A 269 -1.71 30.48 -7.34
N ARG A 270 -0.48 29.94 -7.33
CA ARG A 270 0.43 30.01 -6.18
C ARG A 270 1.10 31.37 -5.99
N ARG A 271 1.06 32.24 -6.99
CA ARG A 271 1.66 33.59 -6.95
C ARG A 271 3.13 33.55 -6.47
N SER A 272 3.47 34.35 -5.46
CA SER A 272 4.79 34.46 -4.86
C SER A 272 5.22 33.23 -4.03
N ALA A 273 4.31 32.30 -3.74
CA ALA A 273 4.61 31.12 -2.92
C ALA A 273 5.44 30.06 -3.66
N HIS A 274 5.58 30.18 -4.99
CA HIS A 274 6.44 29.28 -5.75
C HIS A 274 7.92 29.70 -5.61
N PRO A 275 8.82 28.85 -5.06
CA PRO A 275 10.14 29.28 -4.60
C PRO A 275 11.14 29.62 -5.71
N VAL A 276 10.93 29.12 -6.93
CA VAL A 276 11.86 29.27 -8.07
C VAL A 276 11.26 30.05 -9.23
N LEU A 277 10.10 29.62 -9.74
CA LEU A 277 9.39 30.32 -10.81
C LEU A 277 8.34 31.27 -10.24
N ARG A 278 8.46 32.56 -10.58
CA ARG A 278 7.41 33.55 -10.32
C ARG A 278 6.45 33.61 -11.53
N PRO A 279 5.16 33.88 -11.32
CA PRO A 279 4.22 34.16 -12.41
C PRO A 279 4.79 35.26 -13.32
N SER A 280 4.85 35.00 -14.61
CA SER A 280 5.34 35.96 -15.61
C SER A 280 4.79 35.60 -16.99
N ALA A 281 4.74 36.57 -17.90
CA ALA A 281 4.35 36.32 -19.30
C ALA A 281 5.24 35.29 -20.01
N LYS A 282 6.44 35.01 -19.47
CA LYS A 282 7.38 34.02 -20.01
C LYS A 282 7.18 32.61 -19.44
N LEU A 283 6.33 32.43 -18.42
CA LEU A 283 6.16 31.16 -17.70
C LEU A 283 5.78 30.01 -18.64
N GLN A 284 4.75 30.19 -19.47
CA GLN A 284 4.37 29.17 -20.45
C GLN A 284 5.51 28.84 -21.42
N GLY A 285 6.29 29.85 -21.85
CA GLY A 285 7.45 29.64 -22.71
C GLY A 285 8.55 28.81 -22.05
N VAL A 286 8.79 29.00 -20.76
CA VAL A 286 9.74 28.19 -19.97
C VAL A 286 9.23 26.75 -19.85
N LEU A 287 7.95 26.56 -19.48
CA LEU A 287 7.37 25.22 -19.36
C LEU A 287 7.33 24.49 -20.71
N ARG A 288 7.03 25.17 -21.82
CA ARG A 288 7.14 24.58 -23.18
C ARG A 288 8.56 24.12 -23.51
N LYS A 289 9.58 24.89 -23.10
CA LYS A 289 10.99 24.49 -23.28
C LYS A 289 11.35 23.27 -22.43
N GLU A 290 10.91 23.23 -21.17
CA GLU A 290 11.08 22.05 -20.30
C GLU A 290 10.38 20.82 -20.88
N ALA A 291 9.15 21.01 -21.35
CA ALA A 291 8.36 19.94 -21.97
C ALA A 291 9.05 19.37 -23.22
N LYS A 292 9.60 20.24 -24.07
CA LYS A 292 10.34 19.83 -25.28
C LYS A 292 11.66 19.13 -24.97
N ALA A 293 12.32 19.52 -23.88
CA ALA A 293 13.59 18.93 -23.46
C ALA A 293 13.42 17.61 -22.70
N ALA A 294 12.20 17.26 -22.28
CA ALA A 294 11.98 16.09 -21.46
C ALA A 294 12.26 14.78 -22.22
N GLU A 295 12.99 13.89 -21.55
CA GLU A 295 13.39 12.59 -22.05
C GLU A 295 12.68 11.51 -21.24
N PRO A 296 11.97 10.57 -21.88
CA PRO A 296 11.42 9.42 -21.18
C PRO A 296 12.55 8.60 -20.54
N PRO A 297 12.30 7.92 -19.40
CA PRO A 297 13.24 6.96 -18.86
C PRO A 297 13.51 5.85 -19.88
N SER A 298 14.77 5.67 -20.26
CA SER A 298 15.20 4.59 -21.15
C SER A 298 15.02 3.22 -20.46
N PRO A 299 14.91 2.11 -21.22
CA PRO A 299 14.87 0.77 -20.63
C PRO A 299 16.08 0.47 -19.73
N ALA A 300 17.26 1.02 -20.06
CA ALA A 300 18.46 0.89 -19.24
C ALA A 300 18.33 1.60 -17.89
N GLU A 301 17.76 2.79 -17.86
CA GLU A 301 17.46 3.51 -16.62
C GLU A 301 16.41 2.77 -15.79
N LEU A 302 15.32 2.32 -16.43
CA LEU A 302 14.21 1.63 -15.76
C LEU A 302 14.66 0.37 -15.00
N ARG A 303 15.67 -0.35 -15.50
CA ARG A 303 16.26 -1.50 -14.78
C ARG A 303 16.84 -1.12 -13.41
N ASN A 304 17.15 0.14 -13.15
CA ASN A 304 17.66 0.63 -11.86
C ASN A 304 16.56 1.02 -10.87
N PHE A 305 15.28 1.02 -11.28
CA PHE A 305 14.13 1.21 -10.40
C PHE A 305 13.47 -0.14 -10.11
N ASP A 306 13.05 -0.34 -8.86
CA ASP A 306 12.38 -1.58 -8.43
C ASP A 306 10.88 -1.56 -8.78
N ALA A 307 10.29 -0.36 -8.86
CA ALA A 307 8.93 -0.15 -9.34
C ALA A 307 8.81 1.22 -10.01
N ARG A 308 7.74 1.38 -10.79
CA ARG A 308 7.37 2.59 -11.50
C ARG A 308 5.89 2.87 -11.29
N LEU A 309 5.55 4.09 -10.92
CA LEU A 309 4.17 4.53 -10.72
C LEU A 309 3.93 5.80 -11.54
N SER A 310 2.88 5.80 -12.35
CA SER A 310 2.42 7.00 -13.08
C SER A 310 1.24 7.60 -12.35
N LEU A 311 1.32 8.89 -12.04
CA LEU A 311 0.25 9.67 -11.44
C LEU A 311 -0.33 10.64 -12.47
N GLU A 312 -1.65 10.72 -12.50
CA GLU A 312 -2.35 11.70 -13.32
C GLU A 312 -2.18 13.09 -12.69
N VAL A 313 -1.62 14.02 -13.46
CA VAL A 313 -1.34 15.39 -12.98
C VAL A 313 -2.64 16.15 -12.73
N ALA A 314 -3.73 15.83 -13.43
CA ALA A 314 -5.04 16.43 -13.21
C ALA A 314 -5.67 16.05 -11.86
N ASP A 315 -5.27 14.92 -11.28
CA ASP A 315 -5.80 14.46 -9.99
C ASP A 315 -5.49 15.43 -8.85
N SER A 316 -6.33 15.36 -7.81
CA SER A 316 -6.10 16.11 -6.58
C SER A 316 -4.86 15.58 -5.85
N PRO A 317 -4.16 16.42 -5.06
CA PRO A 317 -3.02 15.95 -4.26
C PRO A 317 -3.37 14.82 -3.28
N VAL A 318 -4.61 14.79 -2.80
CA VAL A 318 -5.14 13.75 -1.91
C VAL A 318 -5.23 12.43 -2.66
N GLN A 319 -5.83 12.42 -3.85
CA GLN A 319 -5.94 11.22 -4.67
C GLN A 319 -4.56 10.69 -5.07
N GLN A 320 -3.65 11.58 -5.47
CA GLN A 320 -2.27 11.23 -5.78
C GLN A 320 -1.56 10.57 -4.59
N ALA A 321 -1.70 11.14 -3.38
CA ALA A 321 -1.11 10.56 -2.17
C ALA A 321 -1.70 9.19 -1.84
N LEU A 322 -3.02 9.01 -1.96
CA LEU A 322 -3.68 7.73 -1.72
C LEU A 322 -3.19 6.65 -2.69
N VAL A 323 -3.06 6.98 -3.98
CA VAL A 323 -2.52 6.06 -4.99
C VAL A 323 -1.10 5.62 -4.63
N VAL A 324 -0.25 6.55 -4.20
CA VAL A 324 1.13 6.22 -3.79
C VAL A 324 1.16 5.31 -2.56
N VAL A 325 0.41 5.62 -1.51
CA VAL A 325 0.40 4.81 -0.29
C VAL A 325 -0.13 3.41 -0.58
N LYS A 326 -1.24 3.30 -1.31
CA LYS A 326 -1.82 2.01 -1.72
C LYS A 326 -0.84 1.18 -2.55
N GLU A 327 -0.12 1.81 -3.47
CA GLU A 327 0.89 1.10 -4.27
C GLU A 327 2.06 0.63 -3.42
N LEU A 328 2.55 1.44 -2.47
CA LEU A 328 3.60 1.03 -1.55
C LEU A 328 3.17 -0.13 -0.64
N GLN A 329 1.90 -0.14 -0.19
CA GLN A 329 1.31 -1.26 0.56
C GLN A 329 1.19 -2.52 -0.31
N ARG A 330 0.68 -2.38 -1.54
CA ARG A 330 0.55 -3.48 -2.51
C ARG A 330 1.89 -4.14 -2.81
N LEU A 331 2.97 -3.35 -2.86
CA LEU A 331 4.33 -3.83 -3.06
C LEU A 331 4.96 -4.43 -1.80
N GLY A 332 4.30 -4.35 -0.64
CA GLY A 332 4.84 -4.78 0.66
C GLY A 332 6.03 -3.93 1.13
N TRP A 333 6.12 -2.67 0.67
CA TRP A 333 7.23 -1.77 1.00
C TRP A 333 6.95 -0.89 2.23
N LEU A 334 5.69 -0.83 2.66
CA LEU A 334 5.30 -0.29 3.96
C LEU A 334 4.99 -1.44 4.89
N THR A 335 5.53 -1.37 6.11
CA THR A 335 5.20 -2.30 7.18
C THR A 335 3.88 -1.93 7.84
N THR A 336 3.52 -0.65 7.79
CA THR A 336 2.26 -0.16 8.36
C THR A 336 1.12 -0.40 7.37
N VAL A 337 0.18 -1.26 7.77
CA VAL A 337 -1.09 -1.42 7.07
C VAL A 337 -2.04 -0.36 7.61
N PHE A 338 -2.53 0.49 6.71
CA PHE A 338 -3.51 1.52 7.00
C PHE A 338 -4.88 1.03 6.54
N ASP A 339 -5.89 1.17 7.40
CA ASP A 339 -7.27 1.08 6.98
C ASP A 339 -7.57 2.15 5.91
N SER A 340 -8.38 1.80 4.90
CA SER A 340 -8.61 2.68 3.73
C SER A 340 -9.28 4.00 4.12
N ASP A 341 -10.20 3.98 5.08
CA ASP A 341 -10.94 5.16 5.51
C ASP A 341 -10.08 6.03 6.43
N ALA A 342 -9.37 5.39 7.37
CA ALA A 342 -8.40 6.07 8.23
C ALA A 342 -7.29 6.76 7.42
N LEU A 343 -6.74 6.08 6.40
CA LEU A 343 -5.73 6.64 5.51
C LEU A 343 -6.26 7.86 4.75
N SER A 344 -7.46 7.75 4.19
CA SER A 344 -8.11 8.85 3.45
C SER A 344 -8.26 10.08 4.32
N LEU A 345 -8.69 9.92 5.57
CA LEU A 345 -8.82 11.02 6.52
C LEU A 345 -7.46 11.66 6.88
N GLN A 346 -6.42 10.84 7.11
CA GLN A 346 -5.07 11.35 7.41
C GLN A 346 -4.47 12.13 6.24
N VAL A 347 -4.63 11.63 5.02
CA VAL A 347 -4.17 12.31 3.80
C VAL A 347 -4.90 13.63 3.61
N GLU A 348 -6.22 13.64 3.76
CA GLU A 348 -7.04 14.85 3.65
C GLU A 348 -6.60 15.91 4.68
N LEU A 349 -6.42 15.49 5.94
CA LEU A 349 -5.95 16.38 6.99
C LEU A 349 -4.57 16.95 6.67
N ALA A 350 -3.62 16.10 6.28
CA ALA A 350 -2.26 16.52 5.89
C ALA A 350 -2.27 17.52 4.73
N TRP A 351 -3.13 17.30 3.73
CA TRP A 351 -3.35 18.24 2.63
C TRP A 351 -3.88 19.58 3.12
N GLN A 352 -4.88 19.60 4.01
CA GLN A 352 -5.40 20.84 4.59
C GLN A 352 -4.34 21.63 5.37
N VAL A 353 -3.49 20.95 6.16
CA VAL A 353 -2.35 21.60 6.84
C VAL A 353 -1.46 22.31 5.81
N TYR A 354 -1.10 21.60 4.74
CA TYR A 354 -0.21 22.11 3.72
C TYR A 354 -0.84 23.27 2.92
N ALA A 355 -2.11 23.14 2.52
CA ALA A 355 -2.83 24.16 1.78
C ALA A 355 -2.88 25.49 2.56
N ARG A 356 -3.13 25.44 3.86
CA ARG A 356 -3.12 26.63 4.71
C ARG A 356 -1.73 27.25 4.84
N ALA A 357 -0.68 26.43 4.98
CA ALA A 357 0.69 26.93 4.99
C ALA A 357 1.03 27.65 3.67
N GLN A 358 0.56 27.12 2.54
CA GLN A 358 0.69 27.79 1.24
C GLN A 358 -0.10 29.10 1.18
N ASP A 359 -1.33 29.13 1.70
CA ASP A 359 -2.15 30.35 1.72
C ASP A 359 -1.55 31.44 2.61
N ALA A 360 -0.99 31.08 3.76
CA ALA A 360 -0.24 32.02 4.61
C ALA A 360 0.97 32.60 3.86
N LEU A 361 1.73 31.77 3.14
CA LEU A 361 2.82 32.26 2.28
C LEU A 361 2.33 33.22 1.17
N ARG A 362 1.15 32.97 0.59
CA ARG A 362 0.54 33.85 -0.43
C ARG A 362 0.12 35.19 0.13
N GLN A 363 -0.42 35.22 1.34
CA GLN A 363 -0.87 36.45 2.00
C GLN A 363 0.30 37.36 2.43
N GLY A 364 1.55 36.90 2.29
CA GLY A 364 2.73 37.67 2.68
C GLY A 364 2.83 37.85 4.19
N THR A 365 2.05 37.10 4.97
CA THR A 365 2.11 37.11 6.45
C THR A 365 3.41 36.52 6.98
N HIS A 366 4.15 35.77 6.15
CA HIS A 366 5.58 35.54 6.38
C HIS A 366 6.37 36.82 6.07
N ARG A 367 6.46 37.69 7.09
CA ARG A 367 7.44 38.79 7.16
C ARG A 367 8.79 38.27 6.72
N THR A 368 9.28 38.79 5.60
CA THR A 368 10.66 38.59 5.15
C THR A 368 11.61 39.13 6.20
N HIS A 369 12.43 38.23 6.75
CA HIS A 369 13.79 38.42 7.24
C HIS A 369 14.15 39.77 7.87
N GLY A 370 14.37 39.72 9.18
CA GLY A 370 15.16 40.74 9.84
C GLY A 370 15.57 40.42 11.26
N THR A 371 15.80 39.14 11.61
CA THR A 371 16.61 38.65 12.76
C THR A 371 16.27 37.17 12.99
N HIS A 372 17.21 36.41 13.55
CA HIS A 372 17.04 35.03 14.05
C HIS A 372 16.05 34.94 15.25
N GLY A 373 14.94 35.66 15.20
CA GLY A 373 13.89 35.67 16.21
C GLY A 373 13.12 34.36 16.16
N THR A 374 13.14 33.64 17.28
CA THR A 374 12.17 32.63 17.69
C THR A 374 10.79 32.87 17.06
N VAL A 375 10.24 31.84 16.39
CA VAL A 375 8.82 31.81 15.97
C VAL A 375 7.97 32.32 17.13
N PRO A 376 7.18 33.40 16.97
CA PRO A 376 6.36 33.95 18.04
C PRO A 376 5.53 32.84 18.66
N ASP A 377 5.52 32.71 19.98
CA ASP A 377 4.82 31.60 20.63
C ASP A 377 3.32 31.57 20.33
N ASN A 378 2.74 32.69 19.88
CA ASN A 378 1.36 32.79 19.41
C ASN A 378 1.08 31.91 18.16
N GLU A 379 1.99 31.87 17.17
CA GLU A 379 1.79 31.02 15.98
C GLU A 379 1.87 29.53 16.31
N LYS A 380 2.71 29.16 17.30
CA LYS A 380 2.75 27.77 17.78
C LYS A 380 1.48 27.41 18.52
N HIS A 381 0.89 28.34 19.26
CA HIS A 381 -0.36 28.15 19.98
C HIS A 381 -1.53 27.96 19.01
N GLU A 382 -1.72 28.89 18.07
CA GLU A 382 -2.78 28.83 17.05
C GLU A 382 -2.69 27.54 16.22
N ARG A 383 -1.47 27.13 15.85
CA ARG A 383 -1.24 25.86 15.15
C ARG A 383 -1.61 24.65 16.01
N ARG A 384 -1.30 24.66 17.30
CA ARG A 384 -1.63 23.56 18.23
C ARG A 384 -3.13 23.46 18.46
N GLU A 385 -3.81 24.58 18.70
CA GLU A 385 -5.26 24.64 18.87
C GLU A 385 -5.99 24.15 17.63
N TRP A 386 -5.57 24.60 16.45
CA TRP A 386 -6.20 24.13 15.22
C TRP A 386 -5.98 22.63 14.98
N LEU A 387 -4.76 22.13 15.21
CA LEU A 387 -4.52 20.68 15.13
C LEU A 387 -5.36 19.90 16.15
N ALA A 388 -5.64 20.48 17.32
CA ALA A 388 -6.56 19.89 18.29
C ALA A 388 -8.01 19.89 17.77
N GLN A 389 -8.49 20.99 17.19
CA GLN A 389 -9.83 21.06 16.58
C GLN A 389 -10.00 20.06 15.43
N CYS A 390 -8.99 19.91 14.56
CA CYS A 390 -9.05 18.92 13.49
C CYS A 390 -9.04 17.48 14.00
N ARG A 391 -8.30 17.21 15.09
CA ARG A 391 -8.35 15.90 15.75
C ARG A 391 -9.74 15.63 16.33
N GLN A 392 -10.30 16.60 17.04
CA GLN A 392 -11.64 16.50 17.58
C GLN A 392 -12.68 16.25 16.48
N ALA A 393 -12.63 16.99 15.36
CA ALA A 393 -13.54 16.78 14.24
C ALA A 393 -13.35 15.40 13.56
N ALA A 394 -12.11 14.90 13.49
CA ALA A 394 -11.82 13.56 12.99
C ALA A 394 -12.36 12.47 13.92
N GLU A 395 -12.20 12.64 15.24
CA GLU A 395 -12.72 11.75 16.27
C GLU A 395 -14.25 11.76 16.31
N GLU A 396 -14.89 12.93 16.24
CA GLU A 396 -16.35 13.05 16.15
C GLU A 396 -16.89 12.37 14.89
N LYS A 397 -16.21 12.52 13.74
CA LYS A 397 -16.59 11.85 12.50
C LYS A 397 -16.39 10.34 12.57
N ALA A 398 -15.28 9.87 13.14
CA ALA A 398 -15.01 8.46 13.34
C ALA A 398 -16.02 7.84 14.33
N ALA A 399 -16.36 8.54 15.40
CA ALA A 399 -17.38 8.11 16.36
C ALA A 399 -18.77 8.09 15.71
N ALA A 400 -19.11 9.07 14.87
CA ALA A 400 -20.37 9.07 14.12
C ALA A 400 -20.44 7.92 13.09
N GLN A 401 -19.33 7.60 12.42
CA GLN A 401 -19.23 6.44 11.53
C GLN A 401 -19.34 5.12 12.31
N ALA A 402 -18.61 4.96 13.41
CA ALA A 402 -18.71 3.79 14.27
C ALA A 402 -20.12 3.62 14.85
N ALA A 403 -20.79 4.71 15.22
CA ALA A 403 -22.18 4.68 15.66
C ALA A 403 -23.15 4.33 14.51
N ALA A 404 -22.90 4.82 13.30
CA ALA A 404 -23.69 4.45 12.12
C ALA A 404 -23.48 2.99 11.71
N GLU A 405 -22.26 2.46 11.89
CA GLU A 405 -21.86 1.09 11.60
C GLU A 405 -22.39 0.11 12.67
N ALA A 406 -22.34 0.49 13.94
CA ALA A 406 -23.03 -0.22 15.03
C ALA A 406 -24.54 -0.30 14.80
N LYS A 407 -25.13 0.71 14.15
CA LYS A 407 -26.54 0.71 13.74
C LYS A 407 -26.80 -0.09 12.46
N ARG A 408 -25.74 -0.49 11.75
CA ARG A 408 -25.75 -1.24 10.48
C ARG A 408 -25.41 -2.72 10.61
N VAL A 409 -25.02 -3.19 11.80
CA VAL A 409 -24.90 -4.63 12.07
C VAL A 409 -26.27 -5.24 11.81
N GLY A 410 -26.40 -5.91 10.65
CA GLY A 410 -27.63 -6.57 10.23
C GLY A 410 -28.09 -7.54 11.31
N LYS A 411 -29.37 -7.89 11.33
CA LYS A 411 -29.73 -9.04 12.17
C LYS A 411 -29.19 -10.31 11.52
N ALA A 412 -28.57 -11.17 12.31
CA ALA A 412 -28.07 -12.46 11.84
C ALA A 412 -29.22 -13.26 11.21
N VAL A 413 -29.04 -13.74 9.98
CA VAL A 413 -30.05 -14.52 9.28
C VAL A 413 -29.93 -15.97 9.71
N CYS A 414 -31.05 -16.58 10.11
CA CYS A 414 -31.08 -17.97 10.54
C CYS A 414 -32.17 -18.74 9.78
N TRP A 415 -31.77 -19.80 9.08
CA TRP A 415 -32.67 -20.72 8.42
C TRP A 415 -33.14 -21.79 9.41
N ARG A 416 -34.45 -21.94 9.50
CA ARG A 416 -35.09 -22.83 10.49
C ARG A 416 -36.21 -23.63 9.85
N PHE A 417 -36.43 -24.83 10.34
CA PHE A 417 -37.55 -25.67 10.00
C PHE A 417 -38.55 -25.69 11.17
N ASP A 418 -39.71 -25.04 11.00
CA ASP A 418 -40.71 -24.93 12.05
C ASP A 418 -41.58 -26.18 12.13
N LEU A 419 -41.72 -26.77 13.32
CA LEU A 419 -42.43 -28.02 13.58
C LEU A 419 -43.45 -27.82 14.72
N PRO A 420 -44.58 -27.11 14.48
CA PRO A 420 -45.52 -26.76 15.54
C PRO A 420 -46.20 -27.98 16.19
N GLU A 421 -46.31 -29.10 15.46
CA GLU A 421 -46.93 -30.34 15.95
C GLU A 421 -46.17 -30.96 17.12
N VAL A 422 -44.85 -30.72 17.24
CA VAL A 422 -44.01 -31.25 18.33
C VAL A 422 -44.56 -30.83 19.69
N LYS A 423 -45.06 -29.60 19.82
CA LYS A 423 -45.68 -29.13 21.08
C LYS A 423 -46.87 -29.97 21.50
N GLN A 424 -47.72 -30.33 20.54
CA GLN A 424 -48.90 -31.16 20.82
C GLN A 424 -48.48 -32.55 21.30
N VAL A 425 -47.40 -33.10 20.74
CA VAL A 425 -46.83 -34.37 21.19
C VAL A 425 -46.34 -34.30 22.62
N LEU A 426 -45.65 -33.22 22.98
CA LEU A 426 -45.09 -33.02 24.33
C LEU A 426 -46.19 -32.90 25.39
N LEU A 427 -47.28 -32.20 25.08
CA LEU A 427 -48.40 -32.00 26.01
C LEU A 427 -49.17 -33.29 26.30
N GLN A 428 -49.22 -34.24 25.35
CA GLN A 428 -50.01 -35.46 25.50
C GLN A 428 -49.38 -36.51 26.42
N ARG A 429 -48.06 -36.51 26.59
CA ARG A 429 -47.34 -37.66 27.16
C ARG A 429 -46.71 -37.44 28.54
N GLY A 430 -46.68 -36.21 29.06
CA GLY A 430 -45.91 -35.92 30.27
C GLY A 430 -44.46 -36.44 30.18
N SER A 431 -43.92 -36.48 28.95
CA SER A 431 -42.71 -37.22 28.61
C SER A 431 -41.42 -36.49 29.00
N LEU A 432 -41.54 -35.23 29.42
CA LEU A 432 -40.42 -34.42 29.87
C LEU A 432 -40.46 -34.29 31.40
N PRO A 433 -39.29 -34.26 32.06
CA PRO A 433 -39.21 -33.93 33.48
C PRO A 433 -39.92 -32.61 33.81
N ALA A 434 -40.63 -32.57 34.94
CA ALA A 434 -41.37 -31.38 35.37
C ALA A 434 -40.50 -30.14 35.62
N CYS A 435 -39.18 -30.32 35.74
CA CYS A 435 -38.21 -29.24 35.92
C CYS A 435 -37.74 -28.59 34.61
N PHE A 436 -38.23 -29.05 33.45
CA PHE A 436 -37.84 -28.50 32.16
C PHE A 436 -38.82 -27.43 31.70
N ASP A 437 -38.28 -26.28 31.31
CA ASP A 437 -39.04 -25.25 30.62
C ASP A 437 -39.23 -25.69 29.16
N ILE A 438 -40.47 -26.03 28.81
CA ILE A 438 -40.82 -26.44 27.45
C ILE A 438 -40.60 -25.26 26.51
N ARG A 439 -39.83 -25.49 25.45
CA ARG A 439 -39.47 -24.44 24.52
C ARG A 439 -40.70 -23.98 23.72
N ALA A 440 -40.93 -22.67 23.68
CA ALA A 440 -42.05 -22.07 22.97
C ALA A 440 -41.90 -22.13 21.44
N ASP A 441 -40.72 -22.44 20.93
CA ASP A 441 -40.38 -22.52 19.52
C ASP A 441 -39.77 -23.88 19.22
N THR A 442 -40.55 -24.74 18.55
CA THR A 442 -40.16 -26.10 18.18
C THR A 442 -39.60 -26.10 16.76
N VAL A 443 -38.35 -25.66 16.64
CA VAL A 443 -37.66 -25.49 15.36
C VAL A 443 -36.44 -26.39 15.25
N VAL A 444 -36.13 -26.85 14.04
CA VAL A 444 -34.81 -27.40 13.66
C VAL A 444 -33.98 -26.25 13.10
N GLU A 445 -32.79 -26.03 13.61
CA GLU A 445 -31.87 -25.04 13.04
C GLU A 445 -31.11 -25.67 11.87
N LEU A 446 -31.19 -25.06 10.69
CA LEU A 446 -30.58 -25.62 9.48
C LEU A 446 -29.26 -24.93 9.14
N LEU A 447 -29.25 -23.59 9.22
CA LEU A 447 -28.09 -22.76 8.91
C LEU A 447 -28.15 -21.42 9.65
N LYS A 448 -27.02 -20.95 10.19
CA LYS A 448 -26.86 -19.60 10.73
C LYS A 448 -25.89 -18.80 9.86
N LEU A 449 -26.31 -17.63 9.43
CA LEU A 449 -25.47 -16.68 8.71
C LEU A 449 -25.26 -15.44 9.61
N PRO A 450 -24.03 -14.93 9.70
CA PRO A 450 -23.73 -13.80 10.53
C PRO A 450 -24.31 -12.52 9.94
N ALA A 451 -24.47 -11.52 10.80
CA ALA A 451 -24.94 -10.20 10.47
C ALA A 451 -24.08 -9.45 9.45
N ASP A 452 -22.78 -9.72 9.45
CA ASP A 452 -21.75 -9.06 8.65
C ASP A 452 -21.64 -9.62 7.22
N GLY A 453 -22.29 -10.75 6.94
CA GLY A 453 -22.20 -11.43 5.65
C GLY A 453 -20.85 -12.10 5.38
N ASP A 454 -20.01 -12.28 6.41
CA ASP A 454 -18.71 -12.93 6.27
C ASP A 454 -18.89 -14.46 6.13
N MET A 455 -19.02 -14.91 4.88
CA MET A 455 -19.21 -16.31 4.53
C MET A 455 -17.99 -17.17 4.89
N GLU A 456 -16.77 -16.64 4.81
CA GLU A 456 -15.54 -17.37 5.13
C GLU A 456 -15.47 -17.71 6.62
N ARG A 457 -15.72 -16.72 7.49
CA ARG A 457 -15.73 -16.95 8.93
C ARG A 457 -16.81 -17.95 9.32
N THR A 458 -17.98 -17.83 8.71
CA THR A 458 -19.13 -18.71 8.96
C THR A 458 -18.86 -20.13 8.54
N ALA A 459 -18.30 -20.32 7.34
CA ALA A 459 -17.93 -21.62 6.81
C ALA A 459 -16.93 -22.30 7.76
N LYS A 460 -15.91 -21.56 8.22
CA LYS A 460 -14.94 -22.05 9.20
C LYS A 460 -15.55 -22.40 10.56
N GLU A 461 -16.42 -21.55 11.11
CA GLU A 461 -17.11 -21.80 12.39
C GLU A 461 -18.00 -23.04 12.32
N GLN A 462 -18.57 -23.32 11.15
CA GLN A 462 -19.46 -24.46 10.90
C GLN A 462 -18.75 -25.69 10.35
N GLY A 463 -17.44 -25.62 10.09
CA GLY A 463 -16.66 -26.71 9.51
C GLY A 463 -17.06 -27.05 8.07
N LEU A 464 -17.52 -26.07 7.30
CA LEU A 464 -17.86 -26.17 5.88
C LEU A 464 -16.83 -25.44 5.01
N GLU A 465 -16.73 -25.85 3.75
CA GLU A 465 -16.09 -25.05 2.71
C GLU A 465 -17.02 -23.91 2.27
N VAL A 466 -16.45 -22.80 1.79
CA VAL A 466 -17.23 -21.60 1.40
C VAL A 466 -18.23 -21.93 0.31
N ASP A 467 -17.80 -22.62 -0.75
CA ASP A 467 -18.66 -23.05 -1.85
C ASP A 467 -19.84 -23.93 -1.38
N ALA A 468 -19.60 -24.78 -0.37
CA ALA A 468 -20.64 -25.64 0.21
C ALA A 468 -21.66 -24.84 1.04
N LEU A 469 -21.19 -23.80 1.75
CA LEU A 469 -22.05 -22.89 2.49
C LEU A 469 -22.93 -22.05 1.54
N GLU A 470 -22.37 -21.56 0.43
CA GLU A 470 -23.11 -20.83 -0.60
C GLU A 470 -24.17 -21.73 -1.25
N ALA A 471 -23.79 -22.92 -1.71
CA ALA A 471 -24.71 -23.88 -2.30
C ALA A 471 -25.85 -24.27 -1.34
N MET A 472 -25.54 -24.43 -0.05
CA MET A 472 -26.56 -24.68 0.98
C MET A 472 -27.52 -23.50 1.15
N THR A 473 -26.99 -22.28 1.13
CA THR A 473 -27.79 -21.05 1.26
C THR A 473 -28.74 -20.90 0.07
N ASP A 474 -28.25 -21.08 -1.15
CA ASP A 474 -29.05 -21.03 -2.38
C ASP A 474 -30.16 -22.09 -2.38
N ALA A 475 -29.83 -23.31 -1.94
CA ALA A 475 -30.81 -24.40 -1.83
C ALA A 475 -31.90 -24.07 -0.80
N LEU A 476 -31.54 -23.52 0.37
CA LEU A 476 -32.53 -23.13 1.39
C LEU A 476 -33.40 -21.95 0.92
N GLU A 477 -32.84 -21.02 0.17
CA GLU A 477 -33.58 -19.90 -0.42
C GLU A 477 -34.58 -20.38 -1.48
N ALA A 478 -34.18 -21.33 -2.32
CA ALA A 478 -35.07 -21.95 -3.31
C ALA A 478 -36.23 -22.73 -2.69
N LEU A 479 -36.07 -23.24 -1.45
CA LEU A 479 -37.09 -24.01 -0.72
C LEU A 479 -37.89 -23.15 0.27
N GLN A 480 -37.65 -21.84 0.33
CA GLN A 480 -38.24 -20.99 1.37
C GLN A 480 -39.77 -21.01 1.33
N GLY A 481 -40.39 -21.29 2.49
CA GLY A 481 -41.83 -21.29 2.65
C GLY A 481 -42.52 -22.60 2.29
N GLU A 482 -41.79 -23.55 1.69
CA GLU A 482 -42.27 -24.90 1.39
C GLU A 482 -42.48 -25.73 2.66
N THR A 483 -43.37 -26.72 2.56
CA THR A 483 -43.71 -27.64 3.66
C THR A 483 -43.26 -29.05 3.34
N PHE A 484 -42.67 -29.74 4.32
CA PHE A 484 -42.23 -31.12 4.16
C PHE A 484 -42.66 -32.01 5.32
N GLU A 485 -42.81 -33.29 5.03
CA GLU A 485 -42.94 -34.32 6.05
C GLU A 485 -41.55 -34.62 6.65
N VAL A 486 -41.46 -34.49 7.96
CA VAL A 486 -40.27 -34.79 8.77
C VAL A 486 -40.63 -35.93 9.70
N ARG A 487 -39.68 -36.83 9.96
CA ARG A 487 -39.94 -37.99 10.83
C ARG A 487 -39.22 -37.86 12.14
N MET A 488 -39.95 -37.76 13.25
CA MET A 488 -39.35 -37.82 14.58
C MET A 488 -39.10 -39.27 14.96
N THR A 489 -37.86 -39.61 15.34
CA THR A 489 -37.43 -41.01 15.52
C THR A 489 -37.10 -41.36 16.97
N LYS A 490 -36.45 -40.45 17.69
CA LYS A 490 -35.94 -40.70 19.06
C LYS A 490 -36.04 -39.44 19.90
N ILE A 491 -36.25 -39.60 21.20
CA ILE A 491 -36.14 -38.52 22.19
C ILE A 491 -34.92 -38.78 23.06
N VAL A 492 -34.06 -37.79 23.23
CA VAL A 492 -32.85 -37.83 24.03
C VAL A 492 -33.03 -36.89 25.22
N ILE A 493 -32.86 -37.39 26.43
CA ILE A 493 -33.09 -36.67 27.68
C ILE A 493 -31.83 -36.79 28.55
N SER A 494 -31.26 -35.68 28.98
CA SER A 494 -30.28 -35.61 30.07
C SER A 494 -30.88 -35.00 31.32
N GLU A 495 -30.06 -34.78 32.35
CA GLU A 495 -30.47 -34.05 33.54
C GLU A 495 -30.76 -32.56 33.28
N THR A 496 -30.23 -32.00 32.20
CA THR A 496 -30.25 -30.55 31.95
C THR A 496 -31.11 -30.14 30.76
N MET A 497 -31.31 -31.02 29.78
CA MET A 497 -32.07 -30.72 28.57
C MET A 497 -32.65 -31.96 27.89
N ALA A 498 -33.64 -31.75 27.03
CA ALA A 498 -34.19 -32.77 26.14
C ALA A 498 -34.30 -32.29 24.70
N CYS A 499 -33.95 -33.15 23.75
CA CYS A 499 -34.14 -32.92 22.33
C CYS A 499 -34.76 -34.15 21.63
N ALA A 500 -35.46 -33.92 20.52
CA ALA A 500 -35.93 -34.96 19.64
C ALA A 500 -35.05 -35.02 18.39
N LEU A 501 -34.64 -36.23 18.00
CA LEU A 501 -34.00 -36.47 16.72
C LEU A 501 -35.07 -36.53 15.65
N VAL A 502 -34.81 -35.83 14.55
CA VAL A 502 -35.68 -35.80 13.39
C VAL A 502 -34.91 -36.24 12.15
N ALA A 503 -35.59 -36.89 11.22
CA ALA A 503 -35.09 -37.18 9.90
C ALA A 503 -35.72 -36.21 8.91
N LEU A 504 -34.89 -35.34 8.34
CA LEU A 504 -35.29 -34.40 7.30
C LEU A 504 -35.34 -35.10 5.93
N PRO A 505 -36.17 -34.62 4.99
CA PRO A 505 -36.10 -35.03 3.59
C PRO A 505 -34.71 -34.78 3.00
N PRO A 506 -34.19 -35.63 2.09
CA PRO A 506 -32.87 -35.45 1.49
C PRO A 506 -32.68 -34.13 0.72
N VAL A 507 -33.77 -33.48 0.30
CA VAL A 507 -33.74 -32.19 -0.41
C VAL A 507 -33.47 -31.01 0.51
N VAL A 508 -33.66 -31.14 1.83
CA VAL A 508 -33.47 -30.05 2.80
C VAL A 508 -32.06 -30.15 3.40
N PRO A 509 -31.12 -29.27 3.03
CA PRO A 509 -29.77 -29.33 3.58
C PRO A 509 -29.74 -28.82 5.04
N HIS A 510 -28.74 -29.27 5.81
CA HIS A 510 -28.58 -28.97 7.23
C HIS A 510 -27.09 -29.02 7.60
N VAL A 511 -26.62 -28.05 8.38
CA VAL A 511 -25.20 -27.92 8.77
C VAL A 511 -24.75 -28.97 9.79
N GLY A 512 -25.59 -29.29 10.78
CA GLY A 512 -25.21 -30.18 11.86
C GLY A 512 -25.14 -31.65 11.44
N LYS A 513 -24.54 -32.48 12.29
CA LYS A 513 -24.45 -33.93 12.03
C LYS A 513 -25.80 -34.63 12.14
N VAL A 514 -26.63 -34.20 13.09
CA VAL A 514 -27.93 -34.82 13.38
C VAL A 514 -28.98 -33.72 13.53
N PRO A 515 -29.98 -33.65 12.63
CA PRO A 515 -31.05 -32.66 12.76
C PRO A 515 -31.93 -32.99 13.95
N HIS A 516 -32.19 -31.98 14.77
CA HIS A 516 -32.85 -32.14 16.06
C HIS A 516 -33.72 -30.93 16.42
N VAL A 517 -34.70 -31.16 17.30
CA VAL A 517 -35.56 -30.13 17.88
C VAL A 517 -35.33 -30.11 19.39
N ILE A 518 -35.03 -28.96 19.96
CA ILE A 518 -34.93 -28.80 21.41
C ILE A 518 -36.34 -28.75 22.00
N LEU A 519 -36.66 -29.71 22.87
CA LEU A 519 -37.99 -29.87 23.46
C LEU A 519 -38.13 -29.03 24.74
N GLY A 520 -37.05 -28.95 25.52
CA GLY A 520 -36.99 -28.13 26.73
C GLY A 520 -35.64 -28.23 27.43
N SER A 521 -35.39 -27.32 28.36
CA SER A 521 -34.17 -27.27 29.16
C SER A 521 -34.45 -26.74 30.55
N ARG A 522 -33.55 -27.00 31.51
CA ARG A 522 -33.58 -26.32 32.80
C ARG A 522 -33.17 -24.85 32.62
N GLN A 523 -33.68 -24.00 33.49
CA GLN A 523 -33.34 -22.57 33.49
C GLN A 523 -31.83 -22.35 33.60
N GLY A 524 -31.28 -21.51 32.72
CA GLY A 524 -29.86 -21.16 32.71
C GLY A 524 -28.93 -22.12 31.95
N VAL A 525 -29.45 -23.20 31.35
CA VAL A 525 -28.64 -24.11 30.52
C VAL A 525 -28.46 -23.52 29.12
N PRO A 526 -27.22 -23.32 28.64
CA PRO A 526 -26.98 -22.78 27.30
C PRO A 526 -27.33 -23.80 26.20
N LEU A 527 -27.89 -23.32 25.07
CA LEU A 527 -28.28 -24.18 23.95
C LEU A 527 -27.08 -24.88 23.27
N ALA A 528 -25.88 -24.33 23.41
CA ALA A 528 -24.65 -24.94 22.88
C ALA A 528 -24.39 -26.36 23.45
N SER A 529 -24.95 -26.68 24.62
CA SER A 529 -24.83 -28.00 25.24
C SER A 529 -25.57 -29.12 24.51
N VAL A 530 -26.39 -28.82 23.51
CA VAL A 530 -27.16 -29.85 22.78
C VAL A 530 -26.24 -30.77 21.97
N GLU A 531 -25.16 -30.23 21.39
CA GLU A 531 -24.15 -31.00 20.64
C GLU A 531 -23.46 -32.03 21.56
N ASP A 532 -23.14 -31.61 22.78
CA ASP A 532 -22.52 -32.49 23.78
C ASP A 532 -23.51 -33.55 24.25
N LEU A 533 -24.79 -33.20 24.41
CA LEU A 533 -25.85 -34.19 24.69
C LEU A 533 -25.94 -35.25 23.58
N LEU A 534 -25.94 -34.83 22.31
CA LEU A 534 -26.02 -35.75 21.18
C LEU A 534 -24.80 -36.67 21.11
N LYS A 535 -23.59 -36.15 21.35
CA LYS A 535 -22.37 -36.96 21.44
C LYS A 535 -22.43 -37.97 22.60
N GLN A 536 -22.94 -37.57 23.77
CA GLN A 536 -23.12 -38.48 24.90
C GLN A 536 -24.15 -39.58 24.61
N ALA A 537 -25.22 -39.24 23.89
CA ALA A 537 -26.23 -40.20 23.46
C ALA A 537 -25.66 -41.25 22.50
N GLU A 538 -24.82 -40.84 21.53
CA GLU A 538 -24.11 -41.75 20.63
C GLU A 538 -23.14 -42.67 21.37
N ALA A 539 -22.43 -42.13 22.37
CA ALA A 539 -21.51 -42.89 23.22
C ALA A 539 -22.22 -43.82 24.23
N LYS A 540 -23.57 -43.78 24.30
CA LYS A 540 -24.39 -44.50 25.30
C LYS A 540 -23.96 -44.17 26.74
N GLY A 541 -23.67 -42.90 27.01
CA GLY A 541 -23.32 -42.43 28.35
C GLY A 541 -24.42 -42.70 29.39
N SER A 542 -24.04 -43.02 30.62
CA SER A 542 -24.98 -43.37 31.71
C SER A 542 -25.89 -42.23 32.15
N SER A 543 -25.55 -40.97 31.82
CA SER A 543 -26.31 -39.76 32.16
C SER A 543 -27.39 -39.39 31.15
N VAL A 544 -27.53 -40.15 30.05
CA VAL A 544 -28.45 -39.83 28.96
C VAL A 544 -29.46 -40.95 28.76
N THR A 545 -30.74 -40.61 28.87
CA THR A 545 -31.84 -41.52 28.57
C THR A 545 -32.27 -41.33 27.12
N CYS A 546 -32.17 -42.39 26.32
CA CYS A 546 -32.69 -42.44 24.96
C CYS A 546 -34.03 -43.17 24.94
N VAL A 547 -35.09 -42.50 24.49
CA VAL A 547 -36.43 -43.08 24.33
C VAL A 547 -36.70 -43.25 22.85
N ASP A 548 -36.67 -44.50 22.39
CA ASP A 548 -37.08 -44.85 21.03
C ASP A 548 -38.60 -44.73 20.89
N LEU A 549 -39.06 -44.09 19.82
CA LEU A 549 -40.48 -44.05 19.51
C LEU A 549 -40.92 -45.40 18.91
N PRO A 550 -42.13 -45.91 19.25
CA PRO A 550 -42.62 -47.20 18.75
C PRO A 550 -42.74 -47.25 17.21
N GLY A 551 -42.78 -46.09 16.57
CA GLY A 551 -42.57 -45.90 15.15
C GLY A 551 -42.16 -44.45 14.89
N SER A 552 -41.48 -44.20 13.77
CA SER A 552 -41.15 -42.84 13.36
C SER A 552 -42.43 -42.04 13.16
N ARG A 553 -42.61 -40.95 13.91
CA ARG A 553 -43.82 -40.14 13.84
C ARG A 553 -43.67 -39.12 12.71
N PRO A 554 -44.53 -39.14 11.68
CA PRO A 554 -44.52 -38.09 10.66
C PRO A 554 -45.04 -36.79 11.29
N LEU A 555 -44.38 -35.69 10.96
CA LEU A 555 -44.69 -34.33 11.38
C LEU A 555 -44.63 -33.44 10.15
N LEU A 556 -45.55 -32.50 10.01
CA LEU A 556 -45.42 -31.46 8.98
C LEU A 556 -44.63 -30.29 9.54
N GLY A 557 -43.65 -29.82 8.78
CA GLY A 557 -42.95 -28.59 9.08
C GLY A 557 -42.72 -27.70 7.87
N ARG A 558 -42.37 -26.46 8.15
CA ARG A 558 -42.21 -25.41 7.14
C ARG A 558 -40.83 -24.79 7.21
N LEU A 559 -40.19 -24.61 6.06
CA LEU A 559 -38.91 -23.91 5.98
C LEU A 559 -39.12 -22.40 6.08
N ILE A 560 -38.46 -21.75 7.04
CA ILE A 560 -38.54 -20.31 7.28
C ILE A 560 -37.16 -19.67 7.37
N ARG A 561 -37.07 -18.44 6.87
CA ARG A 561 -35.92 -17.55 7.05
C ARG A 561 -36.24 -16.58 8.19
N ALA A 562 -35.52 -16.71 9.30
CA ALA A 562 -35.64 -15.79 10.44
C ALA A 562 -34.56 -14.71 10.33
N SER A 563 -34.96 -13.45 10.41
CA SER A 563 -34.08 -12.28 10.48
C SER A 563 -34.11 -11.64 11.85
#